data_AF-A0A0G4LWH8-F1
#
_entry.id   AF-A0A0G4LWH8-F1
#
_cell.length_a   1.000
_cell.length_b   1.000
_cell.length_c   1.000
_cell.angle_alpha   90.00
_cell.angle_beta   90.00
_cell.angle_gamma   90.00
#
_symmetry.space_group_name_H-M   'P 1'
#
loop_
_entity.id
_entity.type
_entity.pdbx_description
1 polymer ?
#
loop_
_entity_poly.entity_id
_entity_poly.type
_entity_poly.pdbx_seq_one_letter_code
_entity_poly.pdbx_strand_id
1 'polypeptide(L)'
;RFDADGNFIRKAVDPDAQHDKWLDGVSKKEMKKAAEAHERREAEARRLRMENDSLLTTDILKSLILKLDKGETPLEALARLGKGQAKQKKIPKWKLKKQKGGAEGMDVDQAEKAEDPEQKRIREAIAAITDAADKLLSRDRAEIYDEERE
;
A
#
# COMPACT_ATOMS: atom_id res chain seq x y z
N ARG A 1 -41.29 -13.16 -0.66
CA ARG A 1 -42.12 -13.82 -1.70
C ARG A 1 -43.51 -14.04 -1.10
N PHE A 2 -44.56 -13.98 -1.93
CA PHE A 2 -45.94 -14.24 -1.52
C PHE A 2 -46.34 -15.66 -1.97
N ASP A 3 -47.21 -16.34 -1.22
CA ASP A 3 -47.80 -17.59 -1.69
C ASP A 3 -48.90 -17.33 -2.74
N ALA A 4 -49.43 -18.41 -3.34
CA ALA A 4 -50.48 -18.33 -4.36
C ALA A 4 -51.78 -17.68 -3.86
N ASP A 5 -51.95 -17.62 -2.53
CA ASP A 5 -53.09 -17.01 -1.84
C ASP A 5 -52.80 -15.56 -1.38
N GLY A 6 -51.63 -15.01 -1.72
CA GLY A 6 -51.28 -13.61 -1.48
C GLY A 6 -50.71 -13.29 -0.09
N ASN A 7 -50.35 -14.28 0.73
CA ASN A 7 -49.76 -14.07 2.04
C ASN A 7 -48.23 -13.91 1.98
N PHE A 8 -47.70 -12.97 2.79
CA PHE A 8 -46.26 -12.67 2.83
C PHE A 8 -45.48 -13.73 3.62
N ILE A 9 -44.57 -14.43 2.95
CA ILE A 9 -43.68 -15.41 3.60
C ILE A 9 -42.47 -14.66 4.19
N ARG A 10 -42.45 -14.53 5.53
CA ARG A 10 -41.40 -13.82 6.30
C ARG A 10 -39.99 -14.42 6.18
N LYS A 11 -39.84 -15.65 5.70
CA LYS A 11 -38.56 -16.36 5.53
C LYS A 11 -38.56 -17.19 4.24
N ALA A 12 -38.84 -16.55 3.10
CA ALA A 12 -38.56 -17.20 1.83
C ALA A 12 -37.04 -17.44 1.74
N VAL A 13 -36.63 -18.71 1.62
CA VAL A 13 -35.22 -19.05 1.35
C VAL A 13 -34.85 -18.43 0.02
N ASP A 14 -33.83 -17.59 0.02
CA ASP A 14 -33.33 -16.95 -1.19
C ASP A 14 -32.67 -18.03 -2.07
N PRO A 15 -33.14 -18.27 -3.30
CA PRO A 15 -32.48 -19.17 -4.24
C PRO A 15 -31.01 -18.80 -4.46
N ASP A 16 -30.67 -17.51 -4.36
CA ASP A 16 -29.32 -17.00 -4.58
C ASP A 16 -28.43 -17.14 -3.34
N ALA A 17 -28.97 -17.57 -2.19
CA ALA A 17 -28.17 -17.84 -0.98
C ALA A 17 -27.10 -18.93 -1.21
N GLN A 18 -27.23 -19.75 -2.26
CA GLN A 18 -26.18 -20.70 -2.65
C GLN A 18 -24.92 -20.03 -3.18
N HIS A 19 -25.04 -18.80 -3.70
CA HIS A 19 -23.92 -18.01 -4.21
C HIS A 19 -23.13 -17.33 -3.09
N ASP A 20 -23.73 -17.14 -1.91
CA ASP A 20 -23.11 -16.53 -0.73
C ASP A 20 -22.27 -17.51 0.12
N LYS A 21 -21.99 -18.71 -0.38
CA LYS A 21 -21.14 -19.71 0.32
C LYS A 21 -19.73 -19.20 0.65
N TRP A 22 -19.23 -18.20 -0.09
CA TRP A 22 -17.95 -17.53 0.19
C TRP A 22 -17.99 -16.56 1.39
N LEU A 23 -19.19 -16.20 1.86
CA LEU A 23 -19.41 -15.40 3.06
C LEU A 23 -19.73 -16.27 4.29
N ASP A 24 -19.76 -17.60 4.13
CA ASP A 24 -20.07 -18.53 5.21
C ASP A 24 -18.94 -18.50 6.26
N GLY A 25 -19.28 -18.15 7.50
CA GLY A 25 -18.32 -17.89 8.59
C GLY A 25 -17.94 -16.43 8.80
N VAL A 26 -18.40 -15.49 7.96
CA VAL A 26 -18.23 -14.04 8.18
C VAL A 26 -19.54 -13.44 8.70
N SER A 27 -19.49 -12.79 9.86
CA SER A 27 -20.67 -12.12 10.41
C SER A 27 -20.99 -10.82 9.64
N LYS A 28 -22.26 -10.43 9.60
CA LYS A 28 -22.67 -9.11 9.07
C LYS A 28 -21.93 -7.94 9.72
N LYS A 29 -21.54 -8.09 10.98
CA LYS A 29 -20.76 -7.09 11.72
C LYS A 29 -19.32 -6.98 11.18
N GLU A 30 -18.70 -8.09 10.84
CA GLU A 30 -17.37 -8.12 10.23
C GLU A 30 -17.39 -7.59 8.80
N MET A 31 -18.40 -7.93 8.01
CA MET A 31 -18.60 -7.35 6.66
C MET A 31 -18.75 -5.83 6.74
N LYS A 32 -19.58 -5.32 7.66
CA LYS A 32 -19.74 -3.88 7.86
C LYS A 32 -18.44 -3.21 8.29
N LYS A 33 -17.70 -3.82 9.23
CA LYS A 33 -16.39 -3.31 9.67
C LYS A 33 -15.37 -3.29 8.52
N ALA A 34 -15.38 -4.31 7.66
CA ALA A 34 -14.51 -4.37 6.49
C ALA A 34 -14.88 -3.29 5.46
N ALA A 35 -16.18 -3.06 5.23
CA ALA A 35 -16.68 -1.99 4.37
C ALA A 35 -16.29 -0.60 4.90
N GLU A 36 -16.51 -0.33 6.19
CA GLU A 36 -16.11 0.94 6.82
C GLU A 36 -14.59 1.16 6.75
N ALA A 37 -13.79 0.10 6.90
CA ALA A 37 -12.34 0.17 6.76
C ALA A 37 -11.89 0.39 5.30
N HIS A 38 -12.64 -0.12 4.33
CA HIS A 38 -12.41 0.13 2.91
C HIS A 38 -12.72 1.59 2.57
N GLU A 39 -13.90 2.06 2.93
CA GLU A 39 -14.34 3.43 2.68
C GLU A 39 -13.38 4.46 3.30
N ARG A 40 -12.86 4.18 4.50
CA ARG A 40 -11.84 5.04 5.12
C ARG A 40 -10.56 5.10 4.30
N ARG A 41 -10.05 3.95 3.83
CA ARG A 41 -8.84 3.89 2.99
C ARG A 41 -9.05 4.61 1.66
N GLU A 42 -10.22 4.45 1.03
CA GLU A 42 -10.55 5.16 -0.21
C GLU A 42 -10.71 6.66 0.01
N ALA A 43 -11.30 7.09 1.13
CA ALA A 43 -11.42 8.50 1.47
C ALA A 43 -10.04 9.15 1.69
N GLU A 44 -9.14 8.47 2.40
CA GLU A 44 -7.76 8.93 2.60
C GLU A 44 -6.98 8.97 1.28
N ALA A 45 -7.11 7.94 0.43
CA ALA A 45 -6.50 7.89 -0.88
C ALA A 45 -7.02 9.02 -1.79
N ARG A 46 -8.33 9.27 -1.81
CA ARG A 46 -8.92 10.40 -2.56
C ARG A 46 -8.40 11.74 -2.08
N ARG A 47 -8.29 11.94 -0.76
CA ARG A 47 -7.73 13.18 -0.21
C ARG A 47 -6.28 13.37 -0.63
N LEU A 48 -5.46 12.32 -0.53
CA LEU A 48 -4.06 12.36 -0.94
C LEU A 48 -3.90 12.63 -2.45
N ARG A 49 -4.78 12.08 -3.29
CA ARG A 49 -4.80 12.37 -4.73
C ARG A 49 -5.09 13.84 -5.00
N MET A 50 -6.10 14.43 -4.33
CA MET A 50 -6.40 15.86 -4.47
C MET A 50 -5.21 16.74 -4.04
N GLU A 51 -4.56 16.39 -2.93
CA GLU A 51 -3.34 17.08 -2.47
C GLU A 51 -2.22 16.95 -3.49
N ASN A 52 -2.01 15.76 -4.05
CA ASN A 52 -0.99 15.52 -5.06
C ASN A 52 -1.30 16.22 -6.37
N ASP A 53 -2.53 16.27 -6.85
CA ASP A 53 -2.92 16.96 -8.08
C ASP A 53 -2.73 18.48 -7.99
N SER A 54 -2.79 19.05 -6.79
CA SER A 54 -2.48 20.46 -6.58
C SER A 54 -1.00 20.81 -6.85
N LEU A 55 -0.09 19.83 -6.79
CA LEU A 55 1.33 20.04 -7.06
C LEU A 55 1.59 20.18 -8.55
N LEU A 56 2.37 21.16 -8.95
CA LEU A 56 2.70 21.33 -10.37
C LEU A 56 3.60 20.19 -10.87
N THR A 57 3.27 19.61 -12.02
CA THR A 57 4.08 18.54 -12.65
C THR A 57 5.53 18.96 -12.86
N THR A 58 5.78 20.24 -13.15
CA THR A 58 7.13 20.76 -13.31
C THR A 58 7.94 20.67 -12.02
N ASP A 59 7.32 20.89 -10.85
CA ASP A 59 8.02 20.85 -9.56
C ASP A 59 8.37 19.42 -9.16
N ILE A 60 7.47 18.48 -9.43
CA ILE A 60 7.73 17.04 -9.23
C ILE A 60 8.85 16.58 -10.16
N LEU A 61 8.79 16.91 -11.46
CA LEU A 61 9.86 16.61 -12.40
C LEU A 61 11.19 17.24 -11.98
N LYS A 62 11.20 18.49 -11.54
CA LYS A 62 12.40 19.16 -11.03
C LYS A 62 12.98 18.42 -9.83
N SER A 63 12.14 18.00 -8.88
CA SER A 63 12.57 17.26 -7.68
C SER A 63 13.17 15.89 -8.01
N LEU A 64 12.68 15.25 -9.09
CA LEU A 64 13.14 13.97 -9.59
C LEU A 64 14.46 14.13 -10.34
N ILE A 65 14.53 15.05 -11.31
CA ILE A 65 15.72 15.32 -12.15
C ILE A 65 16.93 15.66 -11.30
N LEU A 66 16.77 16.41 -10.19
CA LEU A 66 17.88 16.74 -9.29
C LEU A 66 18.52 15.52 -8.59
N LYS A 67 17.85 14.36 -8.61
CA LYS A 67 18.34 13.11 -7.98
C LYS A 67 18.77 12.05 -8.99
N LEU A 68 18.54 12.28 -10.28
CA LEU A 68 18.91 11.38 -11.38
C LEU A 68 20.23 11.83 -12.02
N ASP A 69 21.02 10.85 -12.45
CA ASP A 69 22.16 11.12 -13.33
C ASP A 69 21.69 11.32 -14.79
N LYS A 70 22.55 11.92 -15.62
CA LYS A 70 22.19 12.23 -17.02
C LYS A 70 21.87 10.95 -17.80
N GLY A 71 20.66 10.87 -18.35
CA GLY A 71 20.19 9.72 -19.13
C GLY A 71 19.76 8.51 -18.29
N GLU A 72 19.69 8.65 -16.97
CA GLU A 72 19.27 7.60 -16.05
C GLU A 72 17.74 7.61 -15.87
N THR A 73 17.14 6.42 -15.80
CA THR A 73 15.73 6.24 -15.42
C THR A 73 15.56 6.16 -13.89
N PRO A 74 14.36 6.43 -13.34
CA PRO A 74 14.12 6.28 -11.89
C PRO A 74 14.46 4.88 -11.36
N LEU A 75 14.21 3.83 -12.15
CA LEU A 75 14.51 2.45 -11.76
C LEU A 75 16.03 2.18 -11.68
N GLU A 76 16.80 2.73 -12.62
CA GLU A 76 18.26 2.63 -12.61
C GLU A 76 18.87 3.41 -11.43
N ALA A 77 18.32 4.59 -11.12
CA ALA A 77 18.73 5.37 -9.96
C ALA A 77 18.48 4.64 -8.64
N LEU A 78 17.33 3.96 -8.51
CA LEU A 78 17.06 3.10 -7.35
C LEU A 78 18.04 1.92 -7.26
N ALA A 79 18.38 1.30 -8.39
CA ALA A 79 19.38 0.23 -8.42
C ALA A 79 20.79 0.71 -8.04
N ARG A 80 21.18 1.92 -8.46
CA ARG A 80 22.44 2.58 -8.06
C ARG A 80 22.47 2.90 -6.57
N LEU A 81 21.43 3.56 -6.06
CA LEU A 81 21.32 3.91 -4.64
C LEU A 81 21.24 2.66 -3.75
N GLY A 82 20.55 1.61 -4.19
CA GLY A 82 20.48 0.33 -3.49
C GLY A 82 21.82 -0.38 -3.35
N LYS A 83 22.76 -0.18 -4.29
CA LYS A 83 24.15 -0.69 -4.14
C LYS A 83 24.93 0.04 -3.06
N GLY A 84 24.64 1.33 -2.85
CA GLY A 84 25.23 2.17 -1.82
C GLY A 84 24.65 1.92 -0.42
N GLN A 85 23.52 1.22 -0.30
CA GLN A 85 22.95 0.88 1.00
C GLN A 85 23.82 -0.12 1.75
N ALA A 86 24.04 0.15 3.03
CA ALA A 86 24.78 -0.74 3.92
C ALA A 86 24.06 -2.10 3.98
N LYS A 87 24.72 -3.13 3.43
CA LYS A 87 24.19 -4.49 3.47
C LYS A 87 24.05 -4.91 4.93
N GLN A 88 22.82 -5.04 5.40
CA GLN A 88 22.57 -5.68 6.68
C GLN A 88 23.08 -7.11 6.58
N LYS A 89 24.16 -7.40 7.31
CA LYS A 89 24.71 -8.75 7.41
C LYS A 89 23.59 -9.63 7.95
N LYS A 90 23.02 -10.51 7.12
CA LYS A 90 22.01 -11.47 7.54
C LYS A 90 22.63 -12.37 8.60
N ILE A 91 22.36 -12.06 9.86
CA ILE A 91 22.80 -12.90 10.97
C ILE A 91 22.01 -14.21 10.81
N PRO A 92 22.68 -15.38 10.74
CA PRO A 92 21.99 -16.65 10.64
C PRO A 92 21.01 -16.84 11.79
N LYS A 93 19.79 -17.33 11.51
CA LYS A 93 18.72 -17.51 12.50
C LYS A 93 19.18 -18.28 13.75
N TRP A 94 20.10 -19.23 13.60
CA TRP A 94 20.67 -20.00 14.72
C TRP A 94 21.50 -19.14 15.70
N LYS A 95 22.17 -18.08 15.23
CA LYS A 95 22.88 -17.12 16.08
C LYS A 95 21.92 -16.20 16.82
N LEU A 96 20.82 -15.79 16.19
CA LEU A 96 19.77 -14.99 16.84
C LEU A 96 19.04 -15.78 17.94
N LYS A 97 18.75 -17.07 17.70
CA LYS A 97 18.11 -17.96 18.67
C LYS A 97 18.97 -18.23 19.92
N LYS A 98 20.29 -18.10 19.80
CA LYS A 98 21.22 -18.25 20.94
C LYS A 98 21.37 -16.96 21.78
N GLN A 99 21.07 -15.79 21.19
CA GLN A 99 21.05 -14.51 21.91
C GLN A 99 19.68 -14.20 22.53
N LYS A 100 18.58 -14.50 21.84
CA LYS A 100 17.22 -14.41 22.39
C LYS A 100 16.88 -15.72 23.09
N GLY A 101 17.27 -15.85 24.36
CA GLY A 101 16.79 -16.95 25.20
C GLY A 101 15.26 -16.96 25.25
N GLY A 102 14.63 -17.81 24.43
CA GLY A 102 13.28 -18.34 24.67
C GLY A 102 12.06 -17.42 24.52
N ALA A 103 12.11 -16.26 23.86
CA ALA A 103 10.92 -15.44 23.63
C ALA A 103 10.71 -15.13 22.13
N GLU A 104 9.63 -15.68 21.58
CA GLU A 104 9.01 -15.28 20.31
C GLU A 104 8.45 -13.86 20.44
N GLY A 105 9.35 -12.86 20.39
CA GLY A 105 8.99 -11.46 20.26
C GLY A 105 9.26 -11.01 18.83
N MET A 106 8.20 -10.61 18.10
CA MET A 106 8.29 -9.87 16.86
C MET A 106 9.32 -8.74 17.04
N ASP A 107 10.39 -8.77 16.25
CA ASP A 107 11.42 -7.75 16.23
C ASP A 107 10.91 -6.55 15.43
N VAL A 108 9.97 -5.83 16.02
CA VAL A 108 9.70 -4.43 15.66
C VAL A 108 10.79 -3.64 16.39
N ASP A 109 11.56 -2.88 15.62
CA ASP A 109 12.58 -1.94 16.10
C ASP A 109 13.86 -2.57 16.70
N GLN A 110 14.64 -3.23 15.85
CA GLN A 110 16.09 -3.30 16.12
C GLN A 110 16.72 -1.97 15.72
N ALA A 111 16.55 -1.00 16.63
CA ALA A 111 17.29 0.23 16.86
C ALA A 111 18.01 0.82 15.65
N GLU A 112 17.66 2.06 15.33
CA GLU A 112 18.48 3.05 14.63
C GLU A 112 19.95 2.96 15.09
N LYS A 113 20.72 2.07 14.47
CA LYS A 113 22.18 2.09 14.59
C LYS A 113 22.58 3.35 13.87
N ALA A 114 22.83 4.42 14.63
CA ALA A 114 23.32 5.73 14.22
C ALA A 114 23.70 5.72 12.75
N GLU A 115 22.68 5.92 11.90
CA GLU A 115 22.86 5.67 10.49
C GLU A 115 23.86 6.70 10.01
N ASP A 116 24.92 6.20 9.37
CA ASP A 116 25.89 7.01 8.68
C ASP A 116 25.12 8.10 7.90
N PRO A 117 25.44 9.40 8.03
CA PRO A 117 24.75 10.47 7.33
C PRO A 117 24.59 10.17 5.83
N GLU A 118 25.52 9.43 5.22
CA GLU A 118 25.42 8.97 3.85
C GLU A 118 24.25 7.99 3.62
N GLN A 119 24.02 7.06 4.55
CA GLN A 119 22.91 6.11 4.47
C GLN A 119 21.55 6.79 4.63
N LYS A 120 21.47 7.83 5.48
CA LYS A 120 20.27 8.66 5.59
C LYS A 120 19.99 9.39 4.28
N ARG A 121 21.02 10.01 3.68
CA ARG A 121 20.92 10.69 2.38
C ARG A 121 20.47 9.75 1.27
N ILE A 122 20.99 8.53 1.24
CA ILE A 122 20.58 7.49 0.28
C ILE A 122 19.10 7.12 0.47
N ARG A 123 18.65 6.93 1.71
CA ARG A 123 17.25 6.61 1.99
C ARG A 123 16.31 7.76 1.66
N GLU A 124 16.69 9.00 2.00
CA GLU A 124 15.95 10.21 1.63
C GLU A 124 15.85 10.35 0.11
N ALA A 125 16.94 10.07 -0.62
CA ALA A 125 16.94 10.09 -2.08
C ALA A 125 16.03 9.00 -2.66
N ILE A 126 16.10 7.77 -2.15
CA ILE A 126 15.20 6.67 -2.55
C ILE A 126 13.74 7.05 -2.29
N ALA A 127 13.42 7.54 -1.08
CA ALA A 127 12.06 7.93 -0.72
C ALA A 127 11.54 9.03 -1.66
N ALA A 128 12.35 10.04 -1.95
CA ALA A 128 11.96 11.14 -2.81
C ALA A 128 11.84 10.75 -4.29
N ILE A 129 12.68 9.84 -4.79
CA ILE A 129 12.56 9.31 -6.16
C ILE A 129 11.27 8.50 -6.29
N THR A 130 11.01 7.60 -5.33
CA THR A 130 9.81 6.77 -5.33
C THR A 130 8.54 7.62 -5.21
N ASP A 131 8.52 8.60 -4.30
CA ASP A 131 7.39 9.52 -4.11
C ASP A 131 7.11 10.36 -5.37
N ALA A 132 8.15 10.93 -5.99
CA ALA A 132 7.99 11.68 -7.24
C ALA A 132 7.53 10.78 -8.40
N ALA A 133 8.04 9.55 -8.50
CA ALA A 133 7.62 8.59 -9.52
C ALA A 133 6.16 8.16 -9.34
N ASP A 134 5.74 7.89 -8.10
CA ASP A 134 4.36 7.51 -7.75
C ASP A 134 3.36 8.63 -8.10
N LYS A 135 3.70 9.89 -7.76
CA LYS A 135 2.90 11.07 -8.13
C LYS A 135 2.78 11.30 -9.63
N LEU A 136 3.81 10.96 -10.41
CA LEU A 136 3.73 11.04 -11.87
C LEU A 136 2.89 9.91 -12.43
N LEU A 137 3.02 8.69 -11.88
CA LEU A 137 2.23 7.53 -12.29
C LEU A 137 0.74 7.73 -12.03
N SER A 138 0.36 8.30 -10.88
CA SER A 138 -1.05 8.54 -10.56
C SER A 138 -1.74 9.50 -11.53
N ARG A 139 -0.98 10.40 -12.16
CA ARG A 139 -1.49 11.38 -13.13
C ARG A 139 -1.68 10.80 -14.53
N ASP A 140 -0.96 9.75 -14.89
CA ASP A 140 -0.94 9.19 -16.24
C ASP A 140 -2.05 8.13 -16.47
N ARG A 141 -3.18 8.23 -15.75
CA ARG A 141 -4.40 7.39 -15.82
C ARG A 141 -4.40 6.13 -14.95
N ALA A 142 -4.35 6.29 -13.62
CA ALA A 142 -4.52 5.16 -12.69
C ALA A 142 -5.97 4.58 -12.66
N GLU A 143 -6.98 5.40 -12.90
CA GLU A 143 -8.41 5.07 -12.64
C GLU A 143 -9.24 4.90 -13.91
N ILE A 144 -8.59 4.66 -15.06
CA ILE A 144 -9.29 4.59 -16.36
C ILE A 144 -10.42 3.55 -16.43
N TYR A 145 -10.39 2.56 -15.54
CA TYR A 145 -11.43 1.52 -15.44
C TYR A 145 -12.52 1.82 -14.40
N ASP A 146 -12.28 2.77 -13.50
CA ASP A 146 -13.22 3.18 -12.46
C ASP A 146 -14.07 4.39 -12.89
N GLU A 147 -13.63 5.11 -13.93
CA GLU A 147 -14.40 6.16 -14.60
C GLU A 147 -15.52 5.55 -15.45
N GLU A 148 -16.77 6.03 -15.30
CA GLU A 148 -17.86 5.65 -16.19
C GLU A 148 -17.52 6.07 -17.63
N ARG A 149 -17.65 5.13 -18.57
CA ARG A 149 -17.44 5.39 -20.00
C ARG A 149 -18.58 6.29 -20.50
N GLU A 150 -18.23 7.48 -21.02
CA GLU A 150 -19.15 8.37 -21.75
C GLU A 150 -19.82 7.68 -22.95
#